data_AF-A0A1Y2BAS2-F1
#
_entry.id   AF-A0A1Y2BAS2-F1
#
_cell.length_a   1.000
_cell.length_b   1.000
_cell.length_c   1.000
_cell.angle_alpha   90.00
_cell.angle_beta   90.00
_cell.angle_gamma   90.00
#
_symmetry.space_group_name_H-M   'P 1'
#
loop_
_entity.id
_entity.type
_entity.pdbx_description
1 polymer ?
#
loop_
_entity_poly.entity_id
_entity_poly.type
_entity_poly.pdbx_seq_one_letter_code
_entity_poly.pdbx_strand_id
1 'polypeptide(L)'
;MTIFYSFFLVIEPLRLWLGFAGNLKERVPDLAGCFLFTLFPQMFTCFYYMGWQPFLGNGYTLPFEVALNSAYCILLIPELYFCYMSAQAIIKSQAASFFLTLGAVSSDEGILQAEQAEMDWNEGLSRAA
;
A
#
# COMPACT_ATOMS: atom_id res chain seq x y z
N MET A 1 -21.45 -15.37 17.82
CA MET A 1 -21.06 -14.06 18.37
C MET A 1 -19.57 -13.99 18.71
N THR A 2 -18.98 -14.94 19.44
CA THR A 2 -17.54 -14.88 19.83
C THR A 2 -16.53 -15.12 18.71
N ILE A 3 -16.92 -15.81 17.64
CA ILE A 3 -16.02 -16.16 16.53
C ILE A 3 -15.51 -14.91 15.80
N PHE A 4 -16.39 -13.97 15.43
CA PHE A 4 -15.99 -12.74 14.76
C PHE A 4 -15.03 -11.89 15.62
N TYR A 5 -15.31 -11.76 16.92
CA TYR A 5 -14.41 -11.07 17.84
C TYR A 5 -13.05 -11.75 18.00
N SER A 6 -13.00 -13.09 17.95
CA SER A 6 -11.74 -13.83 18.01
C SER A 6 -10.88 -13.59 16.76
N PHE A 7 -11.50 -13.58 15.57
CA PHE A 7 -10.82 -13.19 14.33
C PHE A 7 -10.35 -11.74 14.36
N PHE A 8 -11.19 -10.84 14.87
CA PHE A 8 -10.88 -9.42 15.00
C PHE A 8 -9.61 -9.20 15.84
N LEU A 9 -9.51 -9.90 16.98
CA LEU A 9 -8.37 -9.80 17.91
C LEU A 9 -7.03 -10.21 17.27
N VAL A 10 -7.05 -11.17 16.33
CA VAL A 10 -5.83 -11.63 15.63
C VAL A 10 -5.52 -10.74 14.42
N ILE A 11 -6.54 -10.32 13.68
CA ILE A 11 -6.38 -9.57 12.43
C ILE A 11 -6.01 -8.12 12.70
N GLU A 12 -6.55 -7.51 13.76
CA GLU A 12 -6.31 -6.10 14.07
C GLU A 12 -4.84 -5.73 14.29
N PRO A 13 -4.05 -6.44 15.13
CA PRO A 13 -2.63 -6.15 15.26
C PRO A 13 -1.86 -6.39 13.95
N LEU A 14 -2.28 -7.38 13.15
CA LEU A 14 -1.68 -7.63 11.83
C LEU A 14 -1.94 -6.45 10.89
N ARG A 15 -3.18 -5.94 10.85
CA ARG A 15 -3.57 -4.76 10.05
C ARG A 15 -2.75 -3.54 10.45
N LEU A 16 -2.66 -3.25 11.74
CA LEU A 16 -1.89 -2.12 12.25
C LEU A 16 -0.41 -2.25 11.90
N TRP A 17 0.15 -3.46 12.00
CA TRP A 17 1.53 -3.74 11.59
C TRP A 17 1.75 -3.52 10.10
N LEU A 18 0.84 -4.00 9.24
CA LEU A 18 0.89 -3.79 7.79
C LEU A 18 0.75 -2.32 7.42
N GLY A 19 -0.12 -1.56 8.10
CA GLY A 19 -0.25 -0.12 7.90
C GLY A 19 1.01 0.64 8.29
N PHE A 20 1.61 0.31 9.44
CA PHE A 20 2.88 0.90 9.87
C PHE A 20 4.04 0.53 8.94
N ALA A 21 4.20 -0.76 8.63
CA ALA A 21 5.27 -1.25 7.77
C ALA A 21 5.13 -0.72 6.33
N GLY A 22 3.91 -0.70 5.78
CA GLY A 22 3.63 -0.19 4.44
C GLY A 22 3.87 1.31 4.31
N ASN A 23 3.52 2.09 5.33
CA ASN A 23 3.81 3.53 5.36
C ASN A 23 5.31 3.82 5.53
N LEU A 24 5.99 3.15 6.47
CA LEU A 24 7.40 3.41 6.77
C LEU A 24 8.36 2.89 5.70
N LYS A 25 8.02 1.77 5.04
CA LYS A 25 8.87 1.16 4.00
C LYS A 25 8.46 1.56 2.59
N GLU A 26 7.46 2.44 2.44
CA GLU A 26 6.87 2.82 1.16
C GLU A 26 6.54 1.60 0.27
N ARG A 27 6.01 0.55 0.90
CA ARG A 27 5.67 -0.71 0.23
C ARG A 27 4.18 -0.75 -0.07
N VAL A 28 3.84 -0.52 -1.34
CA VAL A 28 2.49 -0.70 -1.88
C VAL A 28 1.84 -2.03 -1.47
N PRO A 29 2.51 -3.21 -1.55
CA PRO A 29 1.86 -4.47 -1.20
C PRO A 29 1.47 -4.58 0.28
N ASP A 30 2.30 -4.07 1.20
CA ASP A 30 2.00 -4.11 2.63
C ASP A 30 0.84 -3.16 2.97
N LEU A 31 0.79 -1.99 2.33
CA LEU A 31 -0.31 -1.04 2.46
C LEU A 31 -1.62 -1.57 1.85
N ALA A 32 -1.55 -2.29 0.73
CA ALA A 32 -2.69 -2.98 0.15
C ALA A 32 -3.23 -4.08 1.08
N GLY A 33 -2.34 -4.78 1.81
CA GLY A 33 -2.72 -5.71 2.86
C GLY A 33 -3.51 -5.01 3.98
N CYS A 34 -3.03 -3.86 4.46
CA CYS A 34 -3.77 -3.04 5.42
C CYS A 34 -5.15 -2.66 4.89
N PHE A 35 -5.24 -2.17 3.65
CA PHE A 35 -6.51 -1.80 3.01
C PHE A 35 -7.48 -2.99 2.89
N LEU A 36 -6.98 -4.17 2.49
CA LEU A 36 -7.77 -5.38 2.36
C LEU A 36 -8.29 -5.88 3.71
N PHE A 37 -7.47 -5.83 4.76
CA PHE A 37 -7.90 -6.17 6.12
C PHE A 37 -8.87 -5.13 6.70
N THR A 38 -8.77 -3.86 6.32
CA THR A 38 -9.79 -2.88 6.70
C THR A 38 -11.13 -3.17 6.03
N LEU A 39 -11.14 -3.55 4.75
CA LEU A 39 -12.37 -3.83 4.00
C LEU A 39 -13.02 -5.18 4.34
N PHE A 40 -12.26 -6.27 4.38
CA PHE A 40 -12.86 -7.61 4.27
C PHE A 40 -13.13 -8.32 5.60
N PRO A 41 -12.34 -8.14 6.67
CA PRO A 41 -12.79 -8.50 8.01
C PRO A 41 -13.37 -7.31 8.79
N GLN A 42 -12.71 -6.16 8.82
CA GLN A 42 -13.07 -5.07 9.74
C GLN A 42 -14.40 -4.40 9.38
N MET A 43 -14.54 -3.87 8.16
CA MET A 43 -15.78 -3.22 7.71
C MET A 43 -16.95 -4.20 7.66
N PHE A 44 -16.72 -5.44 7.21
CA PHE A 44 -17.75 -6.48 7.19
C PHE A 44 -18.27 -6.80 8.60
N THR A 45 -17.37 -6.89 9.57
CA THR A 45 -17.72 -7.12 10.98
C THR A 45 -18.54 -5.96 11.53
N CYS A 46 -18.13 -4.71 11.31
CA CYS A 46 -18.90 -3.56 11.78
C CYS A 46 -20.29 -3.47 11.15
N PHE A 47 -20.43 -3.73 9.85
CA PHE A 47 -21.73 -3.77 9.19
C PHE A 47 -22.62 -4.89 9.74
N TYR A 48 -22.04 -6.06 10.02
CA TYR A 48 -22.79 -7.17 10.61
C TYR A 48 -23.36 -6.82 11.97
N TYR A 49 -22.53 -6.32 12.91
CA TYR A 49 -22.97 -5.99 14.27
C TYR A 49 -23.92 -4.77 14.32
N MET A 50 -23.74 -3.79 13.44
CA MET A 50 -24.56 -2.58 13.44
C MET A 50 -25.91 -2.76 12.74
N GLY A 51 -25.93 -3.46 11.60
CA GLY A 51 -27.10 -3.50 10.71
C GLY A 51 -27.73 -4.86 10.54
N TRP A 52 -26.95 -5.95 10.56
CA TRP A 52 -27.43 -7.28 10.14
C TRP A 52 -27.83 -8.17 11.32
N GLN A 53 -27.18 -7.99 12.47
CA GLN A 53 -27.46 -8.72 13.71
C GLN A 53 -28.92 -8.61 14.18
N PRO A 54 -29.59 -7.44 14.12
CA PRO A 54 -31.01 -7.34 14.50
C PRO A 54 -31.97 -8.09 13.57
N PHE A 55 -31.58 -8.34 12.32
CA PHE A 55 -32.44 -8.94 11.29
C PHE A 55 -32.22 -10.45 11.10
N LEU A 56 -30.99 -10.95 11.21
CA LEU A 56 -30.67 -12.37 10.98
C LEU A 56 -30.48 -13.17 12.27
N GLY A 57 -30.05 -12.53 13.36
CA GLY A 57 -29.88 -13.18 14.64
C GLY A 57 -31.12 -12.91 15.49
N ASN A 58 -31.93 -13.94 15.77
CA ASN A 58 -33.00 -13.88 16.77
C ASN A 58 -32.42 -13.59 18.19
N GLY A 59 -31.92 -12.37 18.43
CA GLY A 59 -31.13 -12.06 19.62
C GLY A 59 -31.09 -10.57 19.93
N TYR A 60 -31.07 -10.28 21.24
CA TYR A 60 -30.89 -8.94 21.78
C TYR A 60 -29.52 -8.39 21.37
N THR A 61 -29.52 -7.41 20.47
CA THR A 61 -28.32 -6.65 20.17
C THR A 61 -28.04 -5.70 21.34
N LEU A 62 -26.91 -5.89 22.02
CA LEU A 62 -26.56 -4.99 23.11
C LEU A 62 -26.28 -3.60 22.52
N PRO A 63 -26.85 -2.52 23.07
CA PRO A 63 -26.56 -1.15 22.62
C PRO A 63 -25.06 -0.83 22.71
N PHE A 64 -24.35 -1.51 23.62
CA PHE A 64 -22.91 -1.42 23.76
C PHE A 64 -22.16 -1.93 22.51
N GLU A 65 -22.58 -3.05 21.90
CA GLU A 65 -21.89 -3.58 20.70
C GLU A 65 -22.05 -2.62 19.52
N VAL A 66 -23.23 -2.00 19.38
CA VAL A 66 -23.50 -0.99 18.35
C VAL A 66 -22.67 0.27 18.59
N ALA A 67 -22.61 0.76 19.82
CA ALA A 67 -21.80 1.94 20.18
C ALA A 67 -20.30 1.71 19.90
N LEU A 68 -19.77 0.53 20.25
CA LEU A 68 -18.37 0.20 20.03
C LEU A 68 -18.03 0.07 18.54
N ASN A 69 -18.85 -0.66 17.78
CA ASN A 69 -18.65 -0.82 16.34
C ASN A 69 -18.84 0.51 15.57
N SER A 70 -19.76 1.38 15.99
CA SER A 70 -19.95 2.69 15.36
C SER A 70 -18.80 3.65 15.65
N ALA A 71 -18.30 3.70 16.89
CA ALA A 71 -17.09 4.45 17.21
C ALA A 71 -15.88 3.95 16.41
N TYR A 72 -15.76 2.64 16.25
CA TYR A 72 -14.71 2.03 15.44
C TYR A 72 -14.84 2.36 13.94
N CYS A 73 -16.06 2.35 13.38
CA CYS A 73 -16.33 2.80 12.01
C CYS A 73 -15.87 4.25 11.77
N ILE A 74 -16.09 5.15 12.74
CA ILE A 74 -15.65 6.55 12.65
C ILE A 74 -14.12 6.65 12.55
N LEU A 75 -13.37 5.71 13.12
CA LEU A 75 -11.91 5.63 12.98
C LEU A 75 -11.48 4.99 11.65
N LEU A 76 -12.23 4.01 11.14
CA LEU A 76 -11.91 3.33 9.88
C LEU A 76 -12.05 4.23 8.64
N ILE A 77 -13.04 5.14 8.62
CA ILE A 77 -13.27 6.04 7.48
C ILE A 77 -12.05 6.93 7.18
N PRO A 78 -11.52 7.72 8.14
CA PRO A 78 -10.33 8.52 7.90
C PRO A 78 -9.10 7.65 7.64
N GLU A 79 -8.98 6.48 8.27
CA GLU A 79 -7.91 5.54 7.94
C GLU A 79 -7.93 5.13 6.47
N LEU A 80 -9.10 4.82 5.91
CA LEU A 80 -9.23 4.46 4.49
C LEU A 80 -8.75 5.60 3.59
N TYR A 81 -9.09 6.84 3.95
CA TYR A 81 -8.66 8.03 3.24
C TYR A 81 -7.15 8.23 3.29
N PHE A 82 -6.54 8.14 4.48
CA PHE A 82 -5.09 8.26 4.64
C PHE A 82 -4.34 7.11 3.95
N CYS A 83 -4.84 5.88 4.04
CA CYS A 83 -4.29 4.72 3.36
C CYS A 83 -4.27 4.92 1.84
N TYR A 84 -5.37 5.46 1.27
CA TYR A 84 -5.43 5.80 -0.14
C TYR A 84 -4.43 6.91 -0.52
N MET A 85 -4.34 7.98 0.28
CA MET A 85 -3.37 9.06 0.03
C MET A 85 -1.92 8.54 0.08
N SER A 86 -1.58 7.73 1.08
CA SER A 86 -0.27 7.10 1.20
C SER A 86 0.03 6.19 0.02
N ALA A 87 -0.94 5.39 -0.44
CA ALA A 87 -0.75 4.54 -1.62
C ALA A 87 -0.44 5.37 -2.87
N GLN A 88 -1.16 6.46 -3.09
CA GLN A 88 -0.91 7.38 -4.21
C GLN A 88 0.48 8.06 -4.11
N ALA A 89 0.90 8.44 -2.90
CA ALA A 89 2.22 9.04 -2.69
C ALA A 89 3.35 8.05 -3.02
N ILE A 90 3.22 6.79 -2.57
CA ILE A 90 4.21 5.73 -2.82
C ILE A 90 4.30 5.39 -4.32
N ILE A 91 3.18 5.29 -5.02
CA ILE A 91 3.19 5.02 -6.47
C ILE A 91 3.96 6.12 -7.22
N LYS A 92 3.79 7.39 -6.81
CA LYS A 92 4.52 8.52 -7.39
C LYS A 92 6.01 8.47 -7.06
N SER A 93 6.41 8.11 -5.83
CA SER A 93 7.83 8.00 -5.45
C SER A 93 8.53 6.87 -6.20
N GLN A 94 7.84 5.73 -6.40
CA GLN A 94 8.36 4.61 -7.19
C GLN A 94 8.48 4.97 -8.67
N ALA A 95 7.49 5.65 -9.25
CA ALA A 95 7.56 6.10 -10.63
C ALA A 95 8.71 7.09 -10.86
N ALA A 96 8.92 8.05 -9.96
CA ALA A 96 10.03 9.00 -10.05
C ALA A 96 11.39 8.29 -10.00
N SER A 97 11.55 7.33 -9.08
CA SER A 97 12.78 6.54 -8.96
C SER A 97 13.06 5.70 -10.21
N PHE A 98 12.01 5.15 -10.81
CA PHE A 98 12.10 4.41 -12.07
C PHE A 98 12.55 5.31 -13.22
N PHE A 99 11.92 6.48 -13.39
CA PHE A 99 12.32 7.45 -14.42
C PHE A 99 13.77 7.93 -14.26
N LEU A 100 14.22 8.21 -13.03
CA LEU A 100 15.60 8.60 -12.77
C LEU A 100 16.59 7.49 -13.13
N THR A 101 16.27 6.24 -12.75
CA THR A 101 17.12 5.08 -13.07
C THR A 101 17.22 4.88 -14.59
N LEU A 102 16.08 4.98 -15.29
CA LEU A 102 16.02 4.77 -16.73
C LEU A 102 16.72 5.90 -17.50
N GLY A 103 16.59 7.15 -17.04
CA GLY A 103 17.32 8.30 -17.57
C GLY A 103 18.84 8.18 -17.34
N ALA A 104 19.27 7.73 -16.17
CA ALA A 104 20.69 7.51 -15.87
C ALA A 104 21.31 6.44 -16.78
N VAL A 105 20.63 5.31 -16.99
CA VAL A 105 21.08 4.25 -17.91
C VAL A 105 21.21 4.78 -19.34
N SER A 106 20.23 5.55 -19.83
CA SER A 106 20.30 6.12 -21.18
C SER A 106 21.44 7.12 -21.37
N SER A 107 21.79 7.88 -20.32
CA SER A 107 22.93 8.80 -20.37
C SER A 107 24.26 8.05 -20.39
N ASP A 108 24.39 6.97 -19.62
CA ASP A 108 25.59 6.13 -19.57
C ASP A 108 25.86 5.46 -20.92
N GLU A 109 24.82 4.89 -21.55
CA GLU A 109 24.93 4.33 -22.91
C GLU A 109 25.36 5.38 -23.95
N GLY A 110 24.89 6.63 -23.81
CA GLY A 110 25.28 7.72 -24.69
C GLY A 110 26.75 8.14 -24.53
N ILE A 111 27.25 8.17 -23.28
CA ILE A 111 28.65 8.49 -22.98
C ILE A 111 29.58 7.40 -23.53
N LEU A 112 29.22 6.13 -23.31
CA LEU A 112 30.00 4.99 -23.81
C LEU A 112 30.09 4.99 -25.35
N GLN A 113 28.99 5.31 -26.04
CA GLN A 113 29.01 5.43 -27.51
C GLN A 113 29.89 6.58 -28.00
N ALA A 114 29.88 7.72 -27.32
CA ALA A 114 30.72 8.86 -27.67
C ALA A 114 32.21 8.54 -27.47
N GLU A 115 32.58 7.89 -26.36
CA GLU A 115 33.96 7.48 -26.08
C GLU A 115 34.45 6.43 -27.09
N GLN A 116 33.59 5.47 -27.46
CA GLN A 116 33.90 4.46 -28.48
C GLN A 116 34.17 5.10 -29.85
N ALA A 117 33.36 6.09 -30.24
CA ALA A 117 33.51 6.80 -31.51
C ALA A 117 34.80 7.64 -31.57
N GLU A 118 35.21 8.23 -30.44
CA GLU A 118 36.46 8.96 -30.34
C GLU A 118 37.69 8.03 -30.45
N MET A 119 37.65 6.86 -29.82
CA MET A 119 38.72 5.87 -29.95
C MET A 119 38.86 5.33 -31.38
N ASP A 120 37.75 4.99 -32.04
CA ASP A 120 37.76 4.47 -33.41
C ASP A 120 38.27 5.53 -34.41
N TRP A 121 37.89 6.80 -34.20
CA TRP A 121 38.43 7.93 -34.96
C TRP A 121 39.96 8.06 -34.80
N ASN A 122 40.46 7.93 -33.57
CA ASN A 122 41.89 8.05 -33.28
C ASN A 122 42.71 6.87 -33.83
N GLU A 123 42.20 5.64 -33.77
CA GLU A 123 42.81 4.48 -34.42
C GLU A 123 42.83 4.62 -35.95
N GLY A 124 41.77 5.16 -36.54
CA GLY A 124 41.70 5.46 -37.97
C GLY A 124 42.79 6.44 -38.42
N LEU A 125 43.03 7.49 -37.64
CA LEU A 125 44.13 8.44 -37.88
C LEU A 125 45.50 7.79 -37.73
N SER A 126 45.71 6.95 -36.72
CA SER A 126 46.98 6.25 -36.51
C SER A 126 47.33 5.23 -37.60
N ARG A 127 46.33 4.74 -38.35
CA ARG A 127 46.53 3.81 -39.48
C ARG A 127 46.78 4.52 -40.81
N ALA A 128 46.41 5.79 -40.90
CA ALA A 128 46.54 6.60 -42.12
C ALA A 128 47.86 7.41 -42.17
N ALA A 129 48.54 7.57 -41.04
CA ALA A 129 49.88 8.15 -40.91
C ALA A 129 50.99 7.11 -41.12
#